data_AF-A0A1Q6RMR6-F1
#
_entry.id   AF-A0A1Q6RMR6-F1
#
_cell.length_a   1.000
_cell.length_b   1.000
_cell.length_c   1.000
_cell.angle_alpha   90.00
_cell.angle_beta   90.00
_cell.angle_gamma   90.00
#
_symmetry.space_group_name_H-M   'P 1'
#
loop_
_entity.id
_entity.type
_entity.pdbx_description
1 polymer ?
#
loop_
_entity_poly.entity_id
_entity_poly.type
_entity_poly.pdbx_seq_one_letter_code
_entity_poly.pdbx_strand_id
1 'polypeptide(L)'
;MELDKSKYAAAYQSEIERQFTPQETALIWDQARSGYQKLLAAYPDLPPKVAAHTDGVIFPAIAVYRALLESCPERAMEIMEQGMAQRAARVGKTYARLVSLPGMKGVFLKLFSKGAKSGFGEKSGFGQEFLTDSSRELAFNIIKCPYWDLCTVLGCP
;
A
#
# COMPACT_ATOMS: atom_id res chain seq x y z
N MET A 1 -6.77 -9.41 11.57
CA MET A 1 -6.20 -9.81 10.26
C MET A 1 -4.73 -10.17 10.49
N GLU A 2 -4.12 -11.02 9.65
CA GLU A 2 -2.70 -11.38 9.77
C GLU A 2 -1.84 -10.57 8.78
N LEU A 3 -0.61 -10.22 9.18
CA LEU A 3 0.33 -9.47 8.33
C LEU A 3 0.58 -10.20 7.00
N ASP A 4 0.77 -11.51 7.07
CA ASP A 4 1.06 -12.41 5.94
C ASP A 4 -0.06 -12.46 4.90
N LYS A 5 -1.28 -12.00 5.25
CA LYS A 5 -2.40 -11.90 4.31
C LYS A 5 -2.37 -10.61 3.49
N SER A 6 -1.53 -9.63 3.85
CA SER A 6 -1.38 -8.40 3.06
C SER A 6 -0.55 -8.66 1.80
N LYS A 7 -1.14 -8.34 0.65
CA LYS A 7 -0.44 -8.36 -0.66
C LYS A 7 0.67 -7.30 -0.76
N TYR A 8 0.67 -6.32 0.13
CA TYR A 8 1.71 -5.29 0.19
C TYR A 8 2.86 -5.79 1.07
N ALA A 9 2.54 -6.36 2.23
CA ALA A 9 3.51 -7.02 3.11
C ALA A 9 4.32 -8.09 2.38
N ALA A 10 3.67 -8.94 1.58
CA ALA A 10 4.34 -9.98 0.80
C ALA A 10 5.43 -9.41 -0.14
N ALA A 11 5.26 -8.19 -0.67
CA ALA A 11 6.26 -7.58 -1.53
C ALA A 11 7.49 -7.13 -0.73
N TYR A 12 7.30 -6.60 0.49
CA TYR A 12 8.39 -6.26 1.39
C TYR A 12 9.12 -7.51 1.86
N GLN A 13 8.38 -8.55 2.25
CA GLN A 13 8.95 -9.81 2.70
C GLN A 13 9.88 -10.42 1.65
N SER A 14 9.42 -10.49 0.39
CA SER A 14 10.26 -10.97 -0.71
C SER A 14 11.51 -10.13 -0.92
N GLU A 15 11.49 -8.83 -0.62
CA GLU A 15 12.71 -8.00 -0.72
C GLU A 15 13.65 -8.24 0.45
N ILE A 16 13.12 -8.41 1.67
CA ILE A 16 13.90 -8.78 2.86
C ILE A 16 14.59 -10.13 2.64
N GLU A 17 13.86 -11.15 2.17
CA GLU A 17 14.38 -12.49 1.88
C GLU A 17 15.54 -12.51 0.87
N ARG A 18 15.66 -11.49 0.01
CA ARG A 18 16.74 -11.38 -0.96
C ARG A 18 18.02 -10.79 -0.37
N GLN A 19 17.91 -10.10 0.75
CA GLN A 19 18.99 -9.31 1.33
C GLN A 19 19.49 -9.85 2.67
N PHE A 20 18.67 -10.64 3.36
CA PHE A 20 18.95 -11.16 4.68
C PHE A 20 18.97 -12.69 4.69
N THR A 21 19.66 -13.26 5.68
CA THR A 21 19.58 -14.70 5.93
C THR A 21 18.16 -15.10 6.36
N PRO A 22 17.80 -16.40 6.29
CA PRO A 22 16.50 -16.87 6.78
C PRO A 22 16.26 -16.55 8.26
N GLN A 23 17.31 -16.55 9.08
CA GLN A 23 17.23 -16.27 10.52
C GLN A 23 16.95 -14.79 10.79
N GLU A 24 17.67 -13.89 10.13
CA GLU A 24 17.43 -12.43 10.19
C GLU A 24 16.06 -12.07 9.62
N THR A 25 15.67 -12.68 8.51
CA THR A 25 14.35 -12.49 7.90
C THR A 25 13.25 -12.88 8.89
N ALA A 26 13.36 -14.02 9.55
CA ALA A 26 12.38 -14.46 10.54
C ALA A 26 12.29 -13.49 11.72
N LEU A 27 13.43 -12.99 12.21
CA LEU A 27 13.47 -12.00 13.30
C LEU A 27 12.75 -10.69 12.91
N ILE A 28 13.11 -10.12 11.76
CA ILE A 28 12.46 -8.90 11.23
C ILE A 28 10.96 -9.13 11.06
N TRP A 29 10.57 -10.28 10.53
CA TRP A 29 9.18 -10.56 10.23
C TRP A 29 8.34 -10.79 11.50
N ASP A 30 8.89 -11.42 12.54
CA ASP A 30 8.21 -11.59 13.82
C ASP A 30 8.05 -10.25 14.56
N GLN A 31 9.06 -9.37 14.49
CA GLN A 31 8.94 -7.99 14.96
C GLN A 31 7.83 -7.24 14.22
N ALA A 32 7.79 -7.36 12.88
CA ALA A 32 6.76 -6.74 12.06
C ALA A 32 5.36 -7.27 12.40
N ARG A 33 5.19 -8.59 12.61
CA ARG A 33 3.90 -9.18 13.03
C ARG A 33 3.46 -8.61 14.38
N SER A 34 4.36 -8.53 15.35
CA SER A 34 4.07 -7.96 16.67
C SER A 34 3.67 -6.48 16.57
N GLY A 35 4.42 -5.69 15.81
CA GLY A 35 4.12 -4.27 15.55
C GLY A 35 2.77 -4.08 14.86
N TYR A 36 2.45 -4.93 13.88
CA TYR A 36 1.18 -4.90 13.16
C TYR A 36 -0.02 -5.22 14.07
N GLN A 37 0.08 -6.22 14.95
CA GLN A 37 -0.99 -6.51 15.91
C GLN A 37 -1.22 -5.36 16.90
N LYS A 38 -0.14 -4.68 17.34
CA LYS A 38 -0.26 -3.48 18.17
C LYS A 38 -0.99 -2.35 17.43
N LEU A 39 -0.74 -2.16 16.13
CA LEU A 39 -1.46 -1.18 15.33
C LEU A 39 -2.95 -1.53 15.20
N LEU A 40 -3.29 -2.79 14.92
CA LEU A 40 -4.69 -3.22 14.89
C LEU A 40 -5.41 -2.99 16.23
N ALA A 41 -4.75 -3.30 17.34
CA ALA A 41 -5.31 -3.09 18.68
C ALA A 41 -5.47 -1.61 19.04
N ALA A 42 -4.61 -0.73 18.53
CA ALA A 42 -4.70 0.72 18.75
C ALA A 42 -5.82 1.38 17.94
N TYR A 43 -6.30 0.74 16.87
CA TYR A 43 -7.35 1.26 15.97
C TYR A 43 -8.45 0.20 15.70
N PRO A 44 -9.17 -0.27 16.74
CA PRO A 44 -10.01 -1.48 16.63
C PRO A 44 -11.30 -1.30 15.80
N ASP A 45 -11.84 -0.07 15.72
CA ASP A 45 -13.20 0.19 15.19
C ASP A 45 -13.21 1.13 13.98
N LEU A 46 -12.22 0.99 13.09
CA LEU A 46 -12.18 1.78 11.86
C LEU A 46 -13.36 1.42 10.93
N PRO A 47 -13.97 2.41 10.25
CA PRO A 47 -15.00 2.12 9.27
C PRO A 47 -14.51 1.11 8.22
N PRO A 48 -15.33 0.14 7.75
CA PRO A 48 -14.83 -0.99 6.95
C PRO A 48 -14.02 -0.61 5.70
N LYS A 49 -14.37 0.49 5.04
CA LYS A 49 -13.63 1.00 3.88
C LYS A 49 -12.31 1.67 4.25
N VAL A 50 -12.22 2.29 5.43
CA VAL A 50 -10.96 2.79 5.99
C VAL A 50 -10.08 1.62 6.42
N ALA A 51 -10.67 0.64 7.13
CA ALA A 51 -10.01 -0.59 7.55
C ALA A 51 -9.35 -1.36 6.38
N ALA A 52 -10.00 -1.37 5.21
CA ALA A 52 -9.44 -1.98 4.01
C ALA A 52 -8.11 -1.35 3.57
N HIS A 53 -7.92 -0.05 3.80
CA HIS A 53 -6.66 0.65 3.54
C HIS A 53 -5.67 0.52 4.70
N THR A 54 -6.13 0.70 5.93
CA THR A 54 -5.25 0.65 7.10
C THR A 54 -4.68 -0.74 7.30
N ASP A 55 -5.54 -1.73 7.45
CA ASP A 55 -5.15 -3.07 7.85
C ASP A 55 -4.43 -3.74 6.68
N GLY A 56 -4.85 -3.46 5.45
CA GLY A 56 -4.32 -4.11 4.25
C GLY A 56 -3.03 -3.48 3.70
N VAL A 57 -2.78 -2.20 3.97
CA VAL A 57 -1.73 -1.44 3.29
C VAL A 57 -0.90 -0.61 4.26
N ILE A 58 -1.51 0.29 5.02
CA ILE A 58 -0.81 1.29 5.83
C ILE A 58 -0.13 0.63 7.05
N PHE A 59 -0.89 -0.10 7.87
CA PHE A 59 -0.34 -0.75 9.07
C PHE A 59 0.71 -1.82 8.73
N PRO A 60 0.53 -2.67 7.69
CA PRO A 60 1.59 -3.55 7.24
C PRO A 60 2.86 -2.81 6.86
N ALA A 61 2.76 -1.71 6.12
CA ALA A 61 3.93 -0.93 5.71
C ALA A 61 4.65 -0.31 6.91
N ILE A 62 3.92 0.32 7.84
CA ILE A 62 4.48 0.90 9.06
C ILE A 62 5.15 -0.17 9.92
N ALA A 63 4.51 -1.32 10.10
CA ALA A 63 5.03 -2.39 10.93
C ALA A 63 6.33 -2.99 10.36
N VAL A 64 6.37 -3.24 9.04
CA VAL A 64 7.58 -3.74 8.38
C VAL A 64 8.69 -2.71 8.38
N TYR A 65 8.38 -1.44 8.09
CA TYR A 65 9.37 -0.37 8.12
C TYR A 65 10.01 -0.21 9.51
N ARG A 66 9.21 -0.24 10.59
CA ARG A 66 9.73 -0.16 11.96
C ARG A 66 10.61 -1.35 12.32
N ALA A 67 10.24 -2.56 11.91
CA ALA A 67 11.09 -3.75 12.13
C ALA A 67 12.43 -3.63 11.37
N LEU A 68 12.40 -3.08 10.15
CA LEU A 68 13.62 -2.79 9.39
C LEU A 68 14.47 -1.70 10.08
N LEU A 69 13.88 -0.69 10.68
CA LEU A 69 14.65 0.31 11.44
C LEU A 69 15.42 -0.29 12.63
N GLU A 70 14.92 -1.35 13.25
CA GLU A 70 15.62 -2.05 14.33
C GLU A 70 16.81 -2.88 13.83
N SER A 71 16.76 -3.36 12.58
CA SER A 71 17.74 -4.31 12.04
C SER A 71 18.74 -3.69 11.04
N CYS A 72 18.31 -2.71 10.24
CA CYS A 72 19.06 -2.10 9.14
C CYS A 72 18.57 -0.65 8.84
N PRO A 73 18.67 0.28 9.81
CA PRO A 73 18.07 1.61 9.70
C PRO A 73 18.49 2.39 8.45
N GLU A 74 19.72 2.23 8.00
CA GLU A 74 20.28 2.92 6.84
C GLU A 74 19.70 2.46 5.50
N ARG A 75 19.08 1.27 5.44
CA ARG A 75 18.49 0.69 4.22
C ARG A 75 16.99 0.45 4.33
N ALA A 76 16.38 0.73 5.49
CA ALA A 76 14.98 0.42 5.75
C ALA A 76 14.03 1.00 4.68
N MET A 77 14.19 2.29 4.32
CA MET A 77 13.35 2.90 3.27
C MET A 77 13.66 2.35 1.88
N GLU A 78 14.95 2.14 1.56
CA GLU A 78 15.37 1.58 0.27
C GLU A 78 14.70 0.21 0.02
N ILE A 79 14.66 -0.66 1.03
CA ILE A 79 14.02 -1.98 0.97
C ILE A 79 12.51 -1.84 0.76
N MET A 80 11.85 -0.93 1.48
CA MET A 80 10.42 -0.66 1.33
C MET A 80 10.10 -0.18 -0.10
N GLU A 81 10.90 0.75 -0.63
CA GLU A 81 10.74 1.29 -1.98
C GLU A 81 10.96 0.22 -3.05
N GLN A 82 12.00 -0.61 -2.92
CA GLN A 82 12.30 -1.70 -3.85
C GLN A 82 11.17 -2.73 -3.89
N GLY A 83 10.67 -3.16 -2.72
CA GLY A 83 9.52 -4.06 -2.63
C GLY A 83 8.28 -3.50 -3.32
N MET A 84 7.95 -2.22 -3.06
CA MET A 84 6.83 -1.56 -3.73
C MET A 84 7.04 -1.38 -5.23
N ALA A 85 8.24 -1.02 -5.68
CA ALA A 85 8.56 -0.84 -7.09
C ALA A 85 8.38 -2.16 -7.86
N GLN A 86 8.84 -3.28 -7.31
CA GLN A 86 8.65 -4.61 -7.92
C GLN A 86 7.17 -4.98 -8.04
N ARG A 87 6.39 -4.73 -6.98
CA ARG A 87 4.94 -4.95 -7.00
C ARG A 87 4.26 -4.07 -8.03
N ALA A 88 4.58 -2.77 -8.06
CA ALA A 88 4.01 -1.80 -8.98
C ALA A 88 4.32 -2.18 -10.44
N ALA A 89 5.56 -2.60 -10.73
CA ALA A 89 5.95 -3.06 -12.05
C ALA A 89 5.12 -4.29 -12.51
N ARG A 90 4.84 -5.24 -11.61
CA ARG A 90 4.00 -6.41 -11.92
C ARG A 90 2.56 -6.01 -12.24
N VAL A 91 1.98 -5.10 -11.45
CA VAL A 91 0.62 -4.58 -11.69
C VAL A 91 0.58 -3.76 -12.99
N GLY A 92 1.58 -2.94 -13.24
CA GLY A 92 1.72 -2.14 -14.45
C GLY A 92 1.76 -2.99 -15.73
N LYS A 93 2.47 -4.14 -15.70
CA LYS A 93 2.44 -5.11 -16.81
C LYS A 93 1.04 -5.65 -17.08
N THR A 94 0.25 -5.91 -16.04
CA THR A 94 -1.15 -6.34 -16.19
C THR A 94 -1.99 -5.25 -16.84
N TYR A 95 -1.87 -3.99 -16.38
CA TYR A 95 -2.60 -2.87 -16.99
C TYR A 95 -2.19 -2.64 -18.45
N ALA A 96 -0.89 -2.70 -18.75
CA ALA A 96 -0.38 -2.54 -20.11
C ALA A 96 -1.00 -3.56 -21.09
N ARG A 97 -1.11 -4.83 -20.66
CA ARG A 97 -1.76 -5.90 -21.46
C ARG A 97 -3.27 -5.65 -21.63
N LEU A 98 -3.94 -5.13 -20.62
CA LEU A 98 -5.38 -4.85 -20.71
C LEU A 98 -5.66 -3.70 -21.69
N VAL A 99 -4.85 -2.64 -21.66
CA VAL A 99 -5.07 -1.46 -22.51
C VAL A 99 -4.54 -1.60 -23.93
N SER A 100 -3.73 -2.63 -24.23
CA SER A 100 -3.24 -2.91 -25.58
C SER A 100 -4.30 -3.53 -26.49
N LEU A 101 -5.41 -4.04 -25.93
CA LEU A 101 -6.52 -4.60 -26.69
C LEU A 101 -7.35 -3.48 -27.36
N PRO A 102 -7.83 -3.67 -28.61
CA PRO A 102 -8.65 -2.69 -29.31
C PRO A 102 -9.89 -2.27 -28.50
N GLY A 103 -10.15 -0.97 -28.40
CA GLY A 103 -11.29 -0.41 -27.66
C GLY A 103 -11.15 -0.38 -26.13
N MET A 104 -10.10 -0.98 -25.55
CA MET A 104 -10.02 -1.14 -24.10
C MET A 104 -9.53 0.09 -23.34
N LYS A 105 -8.86 1.06 -23.99
CA LYS A 105 -8.35 2.26 -23.31
C LYS A 105 -9.46 3.06 -22.62
N GLY A 106 -10.56 3.33 -23.32
CA GLY A 106 -11.70 4.08 -22.76
C GLY A 106 -12.47 3.27 -21.72
N VAL A 107 -12.56 1.94 -21.88
CA VAL A 107 -13.17 1.04 -20.88
C VAL A 107 -12.33 1.03 -19.60
N PHE A 108 -11.01 0.92 -19.74
CA PHE A 108 -10.07 0.97 -18.62
C PHE A 108 -10.22 2.26 -17.83
N LEU A 109 -10.24 3.43 -18.49
CA LEU A 109 -10.40 4.72 -17.81
C LEU A 109 -11.73 4.81 -17.03
N LYS A 110 -12.84 4.31 -17.60
CA LYS A 110 -14.13 4.27 -16.89
C LYS A 110 -14.09 3.37 -15.65
N LEU A 111 -13.50 2.18 -15.76
CA LEU A 111 -13.36 1.26 -14.63
C LEU A 111 -12.41 1.81 -13.56
N PHE A 112 -11.30 2.41 -13.98
CA PHE A 112 -10.33 3.02 -13.09
C PHE A 112 -10.94 4.23 -12.37
N SER A 113 -11.69 5.09 -13.05
CA SER A 113 -12.42 6.22 -12.45
C SER A 113 -13.40 5.74 -11.37
N LYS A 114 -14.21 4.70 -11.66
CA LYS A 114 -15.11 4.09 -10.66
C LYS A 114 -14.33 3.52 -9.46
N GLY A 115 -13.21 2.85 -9.72
CA GLY A 115 -12.31 2.33 -8.69
C GLY A 115 -11.72 3.42 -7.82
N ALA A 116 -11.17 4.48 -8.43
CA ALA A 116 -10.61 5.63 -7.76
C ALA A 116 -11.65 6.33 -6.88
N LYS A 117 -12.84 6.62 -7.43
CA LYS A 117 -13.93 7.25 -6.66
C LYS A 117 -14.33 6.47 -5.41
N SER A 118 -14.32 5.14 -5.49
CA SER A 118 -14.67 4.27 -4.36
C SER A 118 -13.52 4.03 -3.40
N GLY A 119 -12.29 3.84 -3.91
CA GLY A 119 -11.10 3.54 -3.11
C GLY A 119 -10.52 4.78 -2.45
N PHE A 120 -10.48 5.90 -3.17
CA PHE A 120 -9.92 7.17 -2.73
C PHE A 120 -11.00 8.24 -2.46
N GLY A 121 -12.22 7.80 -2.14
CA GLY A 121 -13.31 8.68 -1.73
C GLY A 121 -13.41 8.85 -0.21
N GLU A 122 -14.29 9.76 0.20
CA GLU A 122 -14.54 10.13 1.60
C GLU A 122 -14.88 8.93 2.50
N LYS A 123 -15.68 7.98 1.98
CA LYS A 123 -16.03 6.76 2.73
C LYS A 123 -14.81 5.89 3.07
N SER A 124 -13.71 6.04 2.36
CA SER A 124 -12.43 5.35 2.60
C SER A 124 -11.43 6.21 3.38
N GLY A 125 -11.84 7.39 3.86
CA GLY A 125 -11.00 8.32 4.63
C GLY A 125 -10.20 9.31 3.78
N PHE A 126 -10.35 9.28 2.45
CA PHE A 126 -9.65 10.16 1.53
C PHE A 126 -10.48 11.38 1.14
N GLY A 127 -9.80 12.42 0.67
CA GLY A 127 -10.41 13.54 -0.05
C GLY A 127 -9.88 13.56 -1.47
N GLN A 128 -10.77 13.76 -2.45
CA GLN A 128 -10.41 13.75 -3.87
C GLN A 128 -11.13 14.87 -4.63
N GLU A 129 -10.46 15.42 -5.64
CA GLU A 129 -10.99 16.43 -6.54
C GLU A 129 -10.73 15.98 -7.99
N PHE A 130 -11.78 15.72 -8.77
CA PHE A 130 -11.64 15.31 -10.17
C PHE A 130 -11.54 16.54 -11.08
N LEU A 131 -10.46 16.60 -11.86
CA LEU A 131 -10.19 17.65 -12.84
C LEU A 131 -10.73 17.23 -14.22
N THR A 132 -10.49 15.98 -14.60
CA THR A 132 -11.02 15.36 -15.82
C THR A 132 -11.49 13.95 -15.53
N ASP A 133 -12.64 13.57 -16.11
CA ASP A 133 -13.20 12.22 -16.00
C ASP A 133 -13.94 11.85 -17.29
N SER A 134 -13.19 11.30 -18.25
CA SER A 134 -13.69 10.96 -19.57
C SER A 134 -13.13 9.62 -20.06
N SER A 135 -13.59 9.16 -21.22
CA SER A 135 -13.01 7.97 -21.87
C SER A 135 -11.66 8.21 -22.55
N ARG A 136 -11.12 9.43 -22.49
CA ARG A 136 -9.83 9.80 -23.08
C ARG A 136 -8.80 10.22 -22.06
N GLU A 137 -9.25 10.77 -20.93
CA GLU A 137 -8.41 11.33 -19.88
C GLU A 137 -9.10 11.21 -18.53
N LEU A 138 -8.31 10.91 -17.51
CA LEU A 138 -8.71 10.88 -16.11
C LEU A 138 -7.61 11.57 -15.29
N ALA A 139 -7.94 12.65 -14.60
CA ALA A 139 -7.05 13.38 -13.73
C ALA A 139 -7.80 13.81 -12.46
N PHE A 140 -7.19 13.57 -11.31
CA PHE A 140 -7.75 13.95 -10.02
C PHE A 140 -6.65 14.17 -8.98
N ASN A 141 -6.91 15.07 -8.04
CA ASN A 141 -6.06 15.34 -6.89
C ASN A 141 -6.50 14.49 -5.70
N ILE A 142 -5.55 14.06 -4.88
CA ILE A 142 -5.81 13.60 -3.52
C ILE A 142 -5.54 14.79 -2.59
N ILE A 143 -6.60 15.34 -2.01
CA ILE A 143 -6.55 16.54 -1.14
C ILE A 143 -6.56 16.18 0.36
N LYS A 144 -6.87 14.92 0.68
CA LYS A 144 -6.68 14.32 2.01
C LYS A 144 -6.27 12.87 1.85
N CYS A 145 -5.17 12.48 2.51
CA CYS A 145 -4.55 11.18 2.33
C CYS A 145 -4.31 10.51 3.70
N PRO A 146 -5.10 9.49 4.08
CA PRO A 146 -4.90 8.79 5.35
C PRO A 146 -3.54 8.08 5.44
N TYR A 147 -2.87 7.82 4.31
CA TYR A 147 -1.53 7.25 4.29
C TYR A 147 -0.53 8.26 4.85
N TRP A 148 -0.57 9.50 4.36
CA TRP A 148 0.24 10.60 4.86
C TRP A 148 -0.06 10.90 6.33
N ASP A 149 -1.35 11.03 6.66
CA ASP A 149 -1.78 11.39 8.02
C ASP A 149 -1.31 10.34 9.05
N LEU A 150 -1.53 9.05 8.78
CA LEU A 150 -1.16 7.98 9.72
C LEU A 150 0.36 7.77 9.77
N CYS A 151 1.07 7.80 8.65
CA CYS A 151 2.54 7.71 8.66
C CYS A 151 3.13 8.84 9.50
N THR A 152 2.71 10.09 9.26
CA THR A 152 3.18 11.27 9.99
C THR A 152 2.94 11.14 11.49
N VAL A 153 1.68 10.85 11.90
CA VAL A 153 1.31 10.72 13.32
C VAL A 153 2.07 9.57 14.00
N LEU A 154 2.38 8.50 13.27
CA LEU A 154 3.11 7.34 13.77
C LEU A 154 4.63 7.47 13.58
N GLY A 155 5.15 8.62 13.16
CA GLY A 155 6.60 8.85 13.05
C GLY A 155 7.27 8.03 11.95
N CYS A 156 6.56 7.77 10.85
CA CYS A 156 7.09 7.17 9.63
C CYS A 156 7.12 8.21 8.50
N PRO A 157 8.13 8.17 7.63
CA PRO A 157 8.23 9.07 6.48
C PRO A 157 7.16 8.79 5.40
#